data_AF-A0A5E4M1C6-F1
#
_entry.id   AF-A0A5E4M1C6-F1
#
_cell.length_a   1.000
_cell.length_b   1.000
_cell.length_c   1.000
_cell.angle_alpha   90.00
_cell.angle_beta   90.00
_cell.angle_gamma   90.00
#
_symmetry.space_group_name_H-M   'P 1'
#
loop_
_entity.id
_entity.type
_entity.pdbx_description
1 polymer ?
#
loop_
_entity_poly.entity_id
_entity_poly.type
_entity_poly.pdbx_seq_one_letter_code
_entity_poly.pdbx_strand_id
1 'polypeptide(L)' 'MNYWLVKQEPSTYNYDILEKEKNTVWDGVHNNLALKHIRSMKKGDMAFFITQEVRNE' A
#
# COMPACT_ATOMS: atom_id res chain seq x y z
N MET A 1 -9.73 2.90 -15.46
CA MET A 1 -9.89 2.99 -14.00
C MET A 1 -9.60 1.62 -13.45
N ASN A 2 -8.41 1.41 -12.88
CA ASN A 2 -8.05 0.14 -12.25
C ASN A 2 -8.25 0.23 -10.73
N TYR A 3 -8.39 -0.94 -10.12
CA TYR A 3 -8.46 -1.09 -8.66
C TYR A 3 -7.27 -1.93 -8.20
N TRP A 4 -6.64 -1.47 -7.13
CA TRP A 4 -5.45 -2.10 -6.56
C TRP A 4 -5.69 -2.44 -5.09
N LEU A 5 -4.92 -3.41 -4.60
CA LEU A 5 -4.88 -3.77 -3.19
C LEU A 5 -3.47 -3.46 -2.69
N VAL A 6 -3.37 -2.59 -1.69
CA VAL A 6 -2.08 -2.20 -1.09
C VAL A 6 -2.03 -2.71 0.34
N LYS A 7 -0.97 -3.47 0.64
CA LYS A 7 -0.79 -4.11 1.94
C LYS A 7 0.24 -3.37 2.76
N GLN A 8 -0.08 -3.12 4.03
CA GLN A 8 0.79 -2.51 5.01
C GLN A 8 0.81 -3.30 6.32
N GLU A 9 1.96 -3.34 6.99
CA GLU A 9 2.10 -3.90 8.33
C GLU A 9 1.71 -2.83 9.38
N PRO A 10 0.77 -3.10 10.30
CA PRO A 10 0.19 -2.11 11.22
C PRO A 10 1.21 -1.40 12.10
N SER A 11 2.30 -2.08 12.44
CA SER A 11 3.34 -1.59 13.34
C SER A 11 4.20 -0.49 12.74
N THR A 12 4.12 -0.25 11.43
CA THR A 12 4.99 0.70 10.71
C THR A 12 4.25 1.96 10.30
N TYR A 13 3.09 1.81 9.66
CA TYR A 13 2.27 2.89 9.14
C TYR A 13 0.83 2.40 9.05
N ASN A 14 -0.13 3.19 9.55
CA ASN A 14 -1.55 2.80 9.58
C ASN A 14 -2.43 3.80 8.83
N TYR A 15 -3.68 3.42 8.62
CA TYR A 15 -4.62 4.24 7.86
C TYR A 15 -4.93 5.58 8.53
N ASP A 16 -4.96 5.65 9.86
CA ASP A 16 -5.25 6.90 10.58
C ASP A 16 -4.19 7.97 10.31
N ILE A 17 -2.92 7.57 10.18
CA ILE A 17 -1.83 8.47 9.79
C ILE A 17 -2.04 8.93 8.35
N LEU A 18 -2.34 8.01 7.43
CA LEU A 18 -2.61 8.35 6.03
C LEU A 18 -3.78 9.33 5.88
N GLU A 19 -4.85 9.12 6.64
CA GLU A 19 -6.03 9.98 6.61
C GLU A 19 -5.71 11.40 7.09
N LYS A 20 -4.82 11.55 8.07
CA LYS A 20 -4.35 12.84 8.56
C LYS A 20 -3.39 13.53 7.56
N GLU A 21 -2.45 12.79 7.00
CA GLU A 21 -1.40 13.31 6.09
C GLU A 21 -1.88 13.55 4.66
N LYS A 22 -3.01 12.92 4.25
CA LYS A 22 -3.65 13.00 2.93
C LYS A 22 -2.85 12.38 1.78
N ASN A 23 -1.54 12.29 1.89
CA ASN A 23 -0.67 11.60 0.95
C ASN A 23 0.56 11.05 1.67
N THR A 24 1.14 10.01 1.07
CA THR A 24 2.41 9.44 1.52
C THR A 24 3.11 8.77 0.34
N VAL A 25 4.36 8.38 0.53
CA VAL A 25 5.11 7.55 -0.41
C VAL A 25 4.99 6.10 0.05
N TRP A 26 4.53 5.21 -0.83
CA TRP A 26 4.53 3.79 -0.54
C TRP A 26 5.91 3.19 -0.88
N ASP A 27 6.84 3.33 0.06
CA ASP A 27 8.20 2.81 -0.03
C ASP A 27 8.34 1.40 0.59
N GLY A 28 9.56 0.88 0.70
CA GLY A 28 9.84 -0.42 1.32
C GLY A 28 9.39 -1.66 0.52
N VAL A 29 8.89 -1.49 -0.71
CA VAL A 29 8.45 -2.61 -1.55
C VAL A 29 9.64 -3.31 -2.22
N HIS A 30 10.01 -4.48 -1.70
CA HIS A 30 11.12 -5.29 -2.24
C HIS A 30 10.68 -6.44 -3.16
N ASN A 31 9.39 -6.74 -3.24
CA ASN A 31 8.88 -7.79 -4.12
C ASN A 31 8.86 -7.32 -5.58
N ASN A 32 9.62 -8.00 -6.45
CA ASN A 32 9.75 -7.64 -7.87
C ASN A 32 8.42 -7.61 -8.64
N LEU A 33 7.48 -8.51 -8.32
CA LEU A 33 6.16 -8.54 -8.95
C LEU A 33 5.31 -7.36 -8.47
N ALA A 34 5.33 -7.05 -7.18
CA ALA A 34 4.66 -5.87 -6.63
C ALA A 34 5.20 -4.58 -7.26
N LEU A 35 6.52 -4.45 -7.40
CA LEU A 35 7.16 -3.32 -8.09
C LEU A 35 6.70 -3.19 -9.55
N LYS A 36 6.54 -4.31 -10.27
CA LYS A 36 5.99 -4.30 -11.64
C LYS A 36 4.56 -3.77 -11.66
N HIS A 37 3.72 -4.14 -10.70
CA HIS A 37 2.36 -3.64 -10.57
C HIS A 37 2.33 -2.15 -10.22
N ILE A 38 3.14 -1.70 -9.27
CA ILE A 38 3.24 -0.27 -8.89
C ILE A 38 3.63 0.58 -10.10
N ARG A 39 4.61 0.13 -10.90
CA ARG A 39 5.01 0.82 -12.14
C ARG A 39 3.91 0.91 -13.21
N SER A 40 2.87 0.08 -13.12
CA SER A 40 1.74 0.08 -14.05
C SER A 40 0.54 0.90 -13.58
N MET A 41 0.54 1.36 -12.33
CA MET A 41 -0.49 2.24 -11.77
C MET A 41 -0.50 3.59 -12.51
N LYS A 42 -1.69 4.15 -12.69
CA LYS A 42 -1.87 5.47 -13.31
C LYS A 42 -2.56 6.43 -12.36
N LYS A 43 -2.30 7.73 -12.53
CA LYS A 43 -3.03 8.78 -11.78
C LYS A 43 -4.53 8.61 -12.02
N GLY A 44 -5.29 8.57 -10.93
CA GLY A 44 -6.73 8.35 -10.94
C GLY A 44 -7.15 6.90 -10.69
N ASP A 45 -6.24 5.92 -10.76
CA ASP A 45 -6.54 4.57 -10.27
C ASP A 45 -6.80 4.59 -8.76
N MET A 46 -7.64 3.65 -8.30
CA MET A 46 -8.06 3.55 -6.89
C MET A 46 -7.34 2.38 -6.22
N ALA A 47 -7.08 2.50 -4.91
CA ALA A 47 -6.42 1.49 -4.11
C ALA A 47 -7.17 1.26 -2.79
N PHE A 48 -7.35 0.00 -2.42
CA PHE A 48 -7.81 -0.41 -1.10
C PHE A 48 -6.59 -0.59 -0.18
N PHE A 49 -6.57 0.12 0.94
CA PHE A 49 -5.53 -0.02 1.96
C PHE A 49 -5.92 -1.16 2.92
N ILE A 50 -5.08 -2.21 2.97
CA ILE A 50 -5.27 -3.32 3.89
C ILE A 50 -4.10 -3.42 4.88
N THR A 51 -4.48 -3.50 6.14
CA THR A 51 -3.56 -3.81 7.23
C THR A 51 -3.58 -5.31 7.46
N GLN A 52 -2.43 -5.98 7.37
CA GLN A 52 -2.34 -7.40 7.69
C GLN A 52 -1.33 -7.58 8.82
N GLU A 53 -1.69 -8.35 9.84
CA GLU A 53 -0.74 -8.83 10.83
C GLU A 53 -0.04 -10.08 10.31
N VAL A 54 1.30 -10.07 10.28
CA VAL A 54 2.06 -11.32 10.17
C VAL A 54 1.94 -12.05 11.50
N ARG A 55 1.12 -13.10 11.53
CA ARG A 55 1.18 -14.10 12.59
C ARG A 55 2.49 -14.87 12.44
N ASN A 56 3.40 -14.67 13.38
CA ASN A 56 4.53 -15.57 13.55
C ASN A 56 4.01 -16.81 14.28
N GLU A 57 4.00 -17.95 13.59
CA GLU A 57 3.88 -19.28 14.22
C GLU A 57 5.24 -19.71 14.79
#